data_AF-A0A9D7GZW0-F1
#
_entry.id   AF-A0A9D7GZW0-F1
#
_cell.length_a   1.000
_cell.length_b   1.000
_cell.length_c   1.000
_cell.angle_alpha   90.00
_cell.angle_beta   90.00
_cell.angle_gamma   90.00
#
_symmetry.space_group_name_H-M   'P 1'
#
loop_
_entity.id
_entity.type
_entity.pdbx_description
1 polymer ?
#
loop_
_entity_poly.entity_id
_entity_poly.type
_entity_poly.pdbx_seq_one_letter_code
_entity_poly.pdbx_strand_id
1 'polypeptide(L)'
;MSEQLPLDLVMFEGHLTDVGMATLADGEEALLPADVVEHGRSCERCRALVQGEALSSLALGAEVRAASVAAVPARAAVPVMPLMVAALLAVAGFATSALESSLSLSERLRGARELFVLVARGFRALVRAELPPALTVSTSLFLVLVALVVMRTSPLRRAGA
;
A
#
# COMPACT_ATOMS: atom_id res chain seq x y z
N MET A 1 -21.65 19.71 7.13
CA MET A 1 -21.16 20.95 6.50
C MET A 1 -19.74 20.63 6.07
N SER A 2 -19.50 20.51 4.77
CA SER A 2 -18.15 20.25 4.25
C SER A 2 -17.31 21.51 4.44
N GLU A 3 -16.08 21.34 4.93
CA GLU A 3 -15.13 22.44 5.10
C GLU A 3 -14.67 22.91 3.72
N GLN A 4 -14.96 24.16 3.37
CA GLN A 4 -14.54 24.77 2.09
C GLN A 4 -13.05 25.07 2.11
N LEU A 5 -12.43 25.07 0.93
CA LEU A 5 -11.02 25.41 0.77
C LEU A 5 -10.75 26.89 1.10
N PRO A 6 -9.60 27.23 1.69
CA PRO A 6 -9.17 28.61 1.91
C PRO A 6 -9.11 29.40 0.60
N LEU A 7 -9.53 30.67 0.63
CA LEU A 7 -9.63 31.50 -0.58
C LEU A 7 -8.26 31.73 -1.25
N ASP A 8 -7.21 31.92 -0.46
CA ASP A 8 -5.83 32.10 -0.93
C ASP A 8 -5.25 30.86 -1.62
N LEU A 9 -5.82 29.68 -1.36
CA LEU A 9 -5.44 28.44 -2.04
C LEU A 9 -6.06 28.33 -3.43
N VAL A 10 -7.30 28.80 -3.60
CA VAL A 10 -8.10 28.61 -4.82
C VAL A 10 -8.12 29.83 -5.74
N MET A 11 -7.71 30.99 -5.24
CA MET A 11 -7.63 32.24 -5.99
C MET A 11 -6.29 32.95 -5.79
N PHE A 12 -5.72 33.45 -6.89
CA PHE A 12 -4.53 34.28 -6.88
C PHE A 12 -4.64 35.36 -7.96
N GLU A 13 -4.38 36.61 -7.61
CA GLU A 13 -4.41 37.77 -8.53
C GLU A 13 -5.72 37.91 -9.33
N GLY A 14 -6.86 37.52 -8.73
CA GLY A 14 -8.17 37.61 -9.37
C GLY A 14 -8.44 36.54 -10.42
N HIS A 15 -7.70 35.43 -10.39
CA HIS A 15 -7.92 34.24 -11.18
C HIS A 15 -7.91 32.98 -10.31
N LEU A 16 -8.48 31.90 -10.83
CA LEU A 16 -8.34 30.58 -10.21
C LEU A 16 -6.87 30.14 -10.25
N THR A 17 -6.40 29.60 -9.13
CA THR A 17 -5.14 28.82 -9.08
C THR A 17 -5.35 27.45 -9.72
N ASP A 18 -4.27 26.69 -9.92
CA ASP A 18 -4.33 25.31 -10.41
C ASP A 18 -5.25 24.42 -9.53
N VAL A 19 -5.24 24.64 -8.21
CA VAL A 19 -6.12 23.91 -7.28
C VAL A 19 -7.59 24.28 -7.51
N GLY A 20 -7.89 25.57 -7.66
CA GLY A 20 -9.25 26.04 -7.95
C GLY A 20 -9.76 25.54 -9.30
N MET A 21 -8.90 25.54 -10.33
CA MET A 21 -9.22 25.06 -11.68
C MET A 21 -9.48 23.55 -11.68
N ALA A 22 -8.59 22.74 -11.10
CA ALA A 22 -8.74 21.30 -11.04
C ALA A 22 -10.00 20.90 -10.27
N THR A 23 -10.24 21.52 -9.10
CA THR A 23 -11.44 21.26 -8.28
C THR A 23 -12.73 21.56 -9.05
N LEU A 24 -12.75 22.68 -9.80
CA LEU A 24 -13.90 23.05 -10.63
C LEU A 24 -14.06 22.13 -11.85
N ALA A 25 -12.96 21.72 -12.48
CA ALA A 25 -12.95 20.80 -13.62
C ALA A 25 -13.45 19.39 -13.24
N ASP A 26 -13.15 18.94 -12.02
CA ASP A 26 -13.59 17.65 -11.47
C ASP A 26 -15.07 17.68 -11.01
N GLY A 27 -15.71 18.85 -10.98
CA GLY A 27 -17.10 19.02 -10.54
C GLY A 27 -17.28 19.05 -9.02
N GLU A 28 -16.21 19.18 -8.26
CA GLU A 28 -16.20 19.20 -6.79
C GLU A 28 -16.52 20.61 -6.24
N GLU A 29 -17.54 21.27 -6.81
CA GLU A 29 -17.92 22.66 -6.48
C GLU A 29 -18.27 22.87 -5.00
N ALA A 30 -18.67 21.81 -4.30
CA ALA A 30 -18.98 21.86 -2.88
C ALA A 30 -17.75 22.18 -1.99
N LEU A 31 -16.54 21.99 -2.51
CA LEU A 31 -15.28 22.32 -1.83
C LEU A 31 -14.88 23.79 -2.04
N LEU A 32 -15.50 24.48 -3.01
CA LEU A 32 -15.16 25.85 -3.36
C LEU A 32 -16.12 26.84 -2.69
N PRO A 33 -15.62 28.01 -2.27
CA PRO A 33 -16.46 29.15 -1.95
C PRO A 33 -17.36 29.55 -3.13
N ALA A 34 -18.59 30.01 -2.86
CA ALA A 34 -19.59 30.26 -3.91
C ALA A 34 -19.19 31.37 -4.90
N ASP A 35 -18.46 32.38 -4.43
CA ASP A 35 -17.90 33.46 -5.24
C ASP A 35 -16.82 32.96 -6.21
N VAL A 36 -16.03 31.97 -5.79
CA VAL A 36 -15.00 31.33 -6.63
C VAL A 36 -15.64 30.51 -7.75
N VAL A 37 -16.72 29.78 -7.45
CA VAL A 37 -17.48 29.04 -8.47
C VAL A 37 -18.08 29.99 -9.50
N GLU A 38 -18.69 31.08 -9.04
CA GLU A 38 -19.28 32.10 -9.93
C GLU A 38 -18.21 32.79 -10.79
N HIS A 39 -17.05 33.11 -10.21
CA HIS A 39 -15.91 33.65 -10.96
C HIS A 39 -15.45 32.67 -12.05
N GLY A 40 -15.28 31.39 -11.72
CA GLY A 40 -14.85 30.37 -12.68
C GLY A 40 -15.80 30.21 -13.89
N ARG A 41 -17.10 30.46 -13.69
CA ARG A 41 -18.13 30.40 -14.73
C ARG A 41 -18.21 31.67 -15.59
N SER A 42 -17.90 32.83 -15.00
CA SER A 42 -18.04 34.14 -15.63
C SER A 42 -16.75 34.67 -16.25
N CYS A 43 -15.58 34.34 -15.68
CA CYS A 43 -14.28 34.74 -16.21
C CYS A 43 -13.90 33.90 -17.44
N GLU A 44 -13.80 34.54 -18.60
CA GLU A 44 -13.52 33.87 -19.87
C GLU A 44 -12.18 33.10 -19.86
N ARG A 45 -11.14 33.69 -19.23
CA ARG A 45 -9.81 33.07 -19.10
C ARG A 45 -9.86 31.80 -18.26
N CYS A 46 -10.44 31.87 -17.06
CA CYS A 46 -10.56 30.72 -16.18
C CYS A 46 -11.40 29.62 -16.81
N ARG A 47 -12.52 29.98 -17.45
CA ARG A 47 -13.38 29.03 -18.15
C ARG A 47 -12.65 28.28 -19.27
N ALA A 48 -11.85 28.98 -20.07
CA ALA A 48 -11.07 28.36 -21.14
C ALA A 48 -10.02 27.35 -20.60
N LEU A 49 -9.36 27.69 -19.49
CA LEU A 49 -8.39 26.81 -18.84
C LEU A 49 -9.06 25.57 -18.22
N VAL A 50 -10.15 25.76 -17.47
CA VAL A 50 -10.94 24.67 -16.87
C VAL A 50 -11.47 23.71 -17.94
N GLN A 51 -11.95 24.22 -19.07
CA GLN A 51 -12.36 23.38 -20.20
C GLN A 51 -11.19 22.57 -20.78
N GLY A 52 -10.01 23.19 -20.89
CA GLY A 52 -8.80 22.50 -21.31
C GLY A 52 -8.43 21.34 -20.39
N GLU A 53 -8.40 21.59 -19.07
CA GLU A 53 -8.11 20.56 -18.07
C GLU A 53 -9.15 19.43 -18.06
N ALA A 54 -10.44 19.76 -18.18
CA ALA A 54 -11.50 18.76 -18.25
C ALA A 54 -11.32 17.83 -19.47
N LEU A 55 -10.95 18.37 -20.63
CA LEU A 55 -10.64 17.56 -21.81
C LEU A 55 -9.39 16.69 -21.61
N SER A 56 -8.35 17.21 -20.97
CA SER A 56 -7.15 16.45 -20.62
C SER A 56 -7.46 15.31 -19.64
N SER A 57 -8.30 15.54 -18.63
CA SER A 57 -8.73 14.51 -17.68
C SER A 57 -9.54 13.40 -18.37
N LEU A 58 -10.42 13.76 -19.31
CA LEU A 58 -11.16 12.78 -20.12
C LEU A 58 -10.24 11.94 -21.03
N ALA A 59 -9.24 12.57 -21.65
CA ALA A 59 -8.25 11.89 -22.48
C ALA A 59 -7.41 10.92 -21.65
N LEU A 60 -6.89 11.37 -20.50
CA LEU A 60 -6.14 10.53 -19.57
C LEU A 60 -7.00 9.36 -19.05
N GLY A 61 -8.26 9.63 -18.70
CA GLY A 61 -9.20 8.58 -18.29
C GLY A 61 -9.48 7.56 -19.39
N ALA A 62 -9.47 7.95 -20.67
CA ALA A 62 -9.57 7.03 -21.79
C ALA A 62 -8.30 6.17 -21.92
N GLU A 63 -7.11 6.76 -21.79
CA GLU A 63 -5.83 6.05 -21.85
C GLU A 63 -5.67 5.07 -20.68
N VAL A 64 -5.98 5.48 -19.46
CA VAL A 64 -5.92 4.62 -18.27
C VAL A 64 -6.90 3.45 -18.41
N ARG A 65 -8.12 3.68 -18.93
CA ARG A 65 -9.07 2.60 -19.20
C ARG A 65 -8.55 1.65 -20.26
N ALA A 66 -8.03 2.17 -21.38
CA ALA A 66 -7.44 1.35 -22.44
C ALA A 66 -6.27 0.51 -21.92
N ALA A 67 -5.39 1.11 -21.11
CA ALA A 67 -4.27 0.43 -20.46
C ALA A 67 -4.76 -0.63 -19.46
N SER A 68 -5.79 -0.33 -18.65
CA SER A 68 -6.34 -1.29 -17.67
C SER A 68 -6.99 -2.51 -18.33
N VAL A 69 -7.62 -2.33 -19.49
CA VAL A 69 -8.19 -3.44 -20.28
C VAL A 69 -7.07 -4.25 -20.95
N ALA A 70 -5.99 -3.60 -21.40
CA ALA A 70 -4.84 -4.27 -22.00
C ALA A 70 -3.93 -4.96 -20.96
N ALA A 71 -3.93 -4.50 -19.71
CA ALA A 71 -3.02 -4.90 -18.64
C ALA A 71 -3.73 -5.49 -17.43
N VAL A 72 -4.71 -6.38 -17.63
CA VAL A 72 -4.99 -7.40 -16.60
C VAL A 72 -3.99 -8.53 -16.86
N PRO A 73 -2.80 -8.57 -16.22
CA PRO A 73 -2.02 -9.79 -16.23
C PRO A 73 -2.94 -10.87 -15.68
N ALA A 74 -3.09 -11.96 -16.45
CA ALA A 74 -3.78 -13.14 -15.97
C ALA A 74 -3.23 -13.44 -14.58
N ARG A 75 -4.06 -13.28 -13.53
CA ARG A 75 -3.63 -13.44 -12.14
C ARG A 75 -2.83 -14.74 -12.06
N ALA A 76 -1.50 -14.61 -11.92
CA ALA A 76 -0.66 -15.78 -11.82
C ALA A 76 -1.17 -16.57 -10.63
N ALA A 77 -1.49 -17.86 -10.84
CA ALA A 77 -2.00 -18.70 -9.78
C ALA A 77 -1.00 -18.66 -8.62
N VAL A 78 -1.46 -18.18 -7.45
CA VAL A 78 -0.63 -18.14 -6.26
C VAL A 78 -0.19 -19.59 -5.98
N PRO A 79 1.11 -19.88 -5.86
CA PRO A 79 1.56 -21.25 -5.67
C PRO A 79 1.23 -21.68 -4.23
N VAL A 80 0.04 -22.28 -4.06
CA VAL A 80 -0.53 -22.63 -2.75
C VAL A 80 0.34 -23.64 -2.00
N MET A 81 0.94 -24.61 -2.71
CA MET A 81 1.76 -25.65 -2.11
C MET A 81 3.00 -25.14 -1.36
N PRO A 82 3.90 -24.33 -1.96
CA PRO A 82 5.04 -23.79 -1.21
C PRO A 82 4.61 -22.87 -0.07
N LEU A 83 3.47 -22.16 -0.19
CA LEU A 83 2.93 -21.35 0.89
C LEU A 83 2.51 -22.21 2.09
N MET A 84 1.83 -23.33 1.83
CA MET A 84 1.42 -24.30 2.86
C MET A 84 2.63 -24.97 3.52
N VAL A 85 3.65 -25.33 2.74
CA VAL A 85 4.90 -25.90 3.29
C VAL A 85 5.62 -24.89 4.17
N ALA A 86 5.75 -23.62 3.73
CA ALA A 86 6.36 -22.57 4.54
C ALA A 86 5.59 -22.31 5.84
N ALA A 87 4.25 -22.31 5.78
CA ALA A 87 3.40 -22.16 6.97
C ALA A 87 3.58 -23.33 7.95
N LEU A 88 3.60 -24.57 7.45
CA LEU A 88 3.82 -25.76 8.28
C LEU A 88 5.19 -25.74 8.95
N LEU A 89 6.25 -25.38 8.22
CA LEU A 89 7.59 -25.26 8.76
C LEU A 89 7.69 -24.17 9.84
N ALA A 90 7.03 -23.02 9.63
CA ALA A 90 6.99 -21.95 10.61
C ALA A 90 6.26 -22.38 11.90
N VAL A 91 5.14 -23.10 11.79
CA VAL A 91 4.39 -23.64 12.94
C VAL A 91 5.22 -24.69 13.67
N ALA A 92 5.87 -25.60 12.94
CA ALA A 92 6.71 -26.63 13.54
C ALA A 92 7.91 -26.01 14.30
N GLY A 93 8.60 -25.04 13.70
CA GLY A 93 9.71 -24.33 14.36
C GLY A 93 9.28 -23.51 15.58
N PHE A 94 8.09 -22.92 15.54
CA PHE A 94 7.53 -22.25 16.72
C PHE A 94 7.18 -23.24 17.83
N ALA A 95 6.59 -24.39 17.50
CA ALA A 95 6.21 -25.41 18.46
C ALA A 95 7.43 -26.01 19.18
N THR A 96 8.52 -26.30 18.45
CA THR A 96 9.76 -26.83 19.04
C THR A 96 10.41 -25.79 19.96
N SER A 97 10.48 -24.53 19.55
CA SER A 97 10.98 -23.42 20.38
C SER A 97 10.11 -23.17 21.64
N ALA A 98 8.79 -23.36 21.52
CA ALA A 98 7.86 -23.25 22.65
C ALA A 98 7.99 -24.42 23.64
N LEU A 99 8.44 -25.60 23.21
CA LEU A 99 8.64 -26.76 24.08
C LEU A 99 9.93 -26.63 24.92
N GLU A 100 10.98 -26.00 24.39
CA GLU A 100 12.26 -25.83 25.10
C GLU A 100 12.32 -24.59 26.02
N SER A 101 11.46 -23.60 25.82
CA SER A 101 11.50 -22.36 26.61
C SER A 101 10.77 -22.48 27.94
N SER A 102 11.42 -22.16 29.07
CA SER A 102 10.79 -22.06 30.39
C SER A 102 9.95 -20.77 30.59
N LEU A 103 9.61 -20.08 29.51
CA LEU A 103 8.92 -18.79 29.54
C LEU A 103 7.44 -18.94 29.88
N SER A 104 6.93 -17.96 30.62
CA SER A 104 5.53 -17.87 30.99
C SER A 104 4.63 -17.75 29.76
N LEU A 105 3.41 -18.31 29.84
CA LEU A 105 2.47 -18.39 28.71
C LEU A 105 2.08 -16.99 28.17
N SER A 106 2.12 -15.97 29.03
CA SER A 106 1.87 -14.57 28.68
C SER A 106 2.98 -13.95 27.82
N GLU A 107 4.24 -14.26 28.10
CA GLU A 107 5.39 -13.79 27.30
C GLU A 107 5.40 -14.44 25.91
N ARG A 108 5.02 -15.72 25.83
CA ARG A 108 4.85 -16.45 24.57
C ARG A 108 3.78 -15.82 23.67
N LEU A 109 2.63 -15.45 24.25
CA LEU A 109 1.54 -14.81 23.51
C LEU A 109 1.91 -13.40 23.03
N ARG A 110 2.67 -12.64 23.84
CA ARG A 110 3.14 -11.30 23.44
C ARG A 110 4.11 -11.39 22.26
N GLY A 111 5.10 -12.28 22.34
CA GLY A 111 6.05 -12.51 21.25
C GLY A 111 5.37 -13.01 19.98
N ALA A 112 4.43 -13.96 20.08
CA ALA A 112 3.67 -14.46 18.94
C ALA A 112 2.84 -13.36 18.26
N ARG A 113 2.25 -12.43 19.04
CA ARG A 113 1.48 -11.31 18.49
C ARG A 113 2.35 -10.35 17.69
N GLU A 114 3.53 -10.02 18.20
CA GLU A 114 4.48 -9.13 17.50
C GLU A 114 4.98 -9.77 16.21
N LEU A 115 5.31 -11.06 16.26
CA LEU A 115 5.76 -11.83 15.10
C LEU A 115 4.65 -11.94 14.05
N PHE A 116 3.40 -12.17 14.48
CA PHE A 116 2.24 -12.19 13.60
C PHE A 116 2.02 -10.85 12.89
N VAL A 117 2.13 -9.72 13.60
CA VAL A 117 1.99 -8.39 12.99
C VAL A 117 3.09 -8.13 11.95
N LEU A 118 4.33 -8.54 12.25
CA LEU A 118 5.46 -8.40 11.33
C LEU A 118 5.25 -9.24 10.06
N VAL A 119 4.86 -10.52 10.22
CA VAL A 119 4.58 -11.45 9.12
C VAL A 119 3.40 -10.96 8.27
N ALA A 120 2.32 -10.50 8.90
CA ALA A 120 1.15 -9.98 8.19
C ALA A 120 1.48 -8.73 7.36
N ARG A 121 2.31 -7.82 7.89
CA ARG A 121 2.80 -6.65 7.13
C ARG A 121 3.70 -7.06 5.97
N GLY A 122 4.61 -7.99 6.19
CA GLY A 122 5.50 -8.53 5.15
C GLY A 122 4.70 -9.20 4.03
N PHE A 123 3.72 -10.05 4.37
CA PHE A 123 2.84 -10.70 3.41
C PHE A 123 2.03 -9.68 2.60
N ARG A 124 1.48 -8.65 3.24
CA ARG A 124 0.73 -7.60 2.55
C ARG A 124 1.59 -6.79 1.57
N ALA A 125 2.85 -6.55 1.92
CA ALA A 125 3.83 -5.93 1.02
C ALA A 125 4.16 -6.86 -0.16
N LEU A 126 4.34 -8.17 0.10
CA LEU A 126 4.63 -9.18 -0.91
C LEU A 126 3.47 -9.36 -1.91
N VAL A 127 2.23 -9.34 -1.44
CA VAL A 127 1.02 -9.45 -2.30
C VAL A 127 0.85 -8.22 -3.19
N ARG A 128 1.30 -7.04 -2.75
CA ARG A 128 1.23 -5.80 -3.53
C ARG A 128 2.39 -5.63 -4.49
N ALA A 129 3.55 -6.16 -4.14
CA ALA A 129 4.70 -6.16 -5.02
C ALA A 129 4.48 -7.25 -6.07
N GLU A 130 4.19 -6.87 -7.31
CA GLU A 130 4.13 -7.78 -8.47
C GLU A 130 5.54 -8.32 -8.79
N LEU A 131 6.15 -9.00 -7.84
CA LEU A 131 7.51 -9.48 -7.94
C LEU A 131 7.53 -10.72 -8.83
N PRO A 132 8.50 -10.82 -9.75
CA PRO A 132 8.76 -12.04 -10.50
C PRO A 132 8.87 -13.23 -9.55
N PRO A 133 8.27 -14.39 -9.87
CA PRO A 133 8.28 -15.57 -9.00
C PRO A 133 9.70 -16.00 -8.59
N ALA A 134 10.71 -15.76 -9.44
CA ALA A 134 12.11 -16.01 -9.12
C ALA A 134 12.61 -15.22 -7.88
N LEU A 135 12.15 -13.98 -7.71
CA LEU A 135 12.52 -13.16 -6.56
C LEU A 135 11.86 -13.68 -5.28
N THR A 136 10.59 -14.10 -5.33
CA THR A 136 9.90 -14.68 -4.17
C THR A 136 10.55 -15.98 -3.67
N VAL A 137 11.02 -16.84 -4.58
CA VAL A 137 11.77 -18.06 -4.25
C VAL A 137 13.12 -17.71 -3.63
N SER A 138 13.86 -16.75 -4.23
CA SER A 138 15.13 -16.24 -3.69
C SER A 138 14.99 -15.67 -2.28
N THR A 139 13.96 -14.84 -2.04
CA THR A 139 13.73 -14.25 -0.71
C THR A 139 13.36 -15.31 0.32
N SER A 140 12.53 -16.29 -0.07
CA SER A 140 12.16 -17.41 0.80
C SER A 140 13.38 -18.27 1.16
N LEU A 141 14.22 -18.60 0.17
CA LEU A 141 15.46 -19.34 0.38
C LEU A 141 16.43 -18.59 1.30
N PHE A 142 16.56 -17.28 1.11
CA PHE A 142 17.38 -16.41 1.95
C PHE A 142 16.89 -16.39 3.40
N LEU A 143 15.58 -16.23 3.62
CA LEU A 143 15.00 -16.25 4.97
C LEU A 143 15.19 -17.61 5.66
N VAL A 144 15.05 -18.72 4.94
CA VAL A 144 15.34 -20.06 5.47
C VAL A 144 16.81 -20.21 5.84
N LEU A 145 17.73 -19.72 4.99
CA LEU A 145 19.16 -19.72 5.28
C LEU A 145 19.51 -18.90 6.52
N VAL A 146 18.95 -17.70 6.65
CA VAL A 146 19.15 -16.84 7.84
C VAL A 146 18.62 -17.54 9.09
N ALA A 147 17.43 -18.15 9.03
CA ALA A 147 16.88 -18.90 10.15
C ALA A 147 17.78 -20.08 10.56
N LEU A 148 18.28 -20.86 9.59
CA LEU A 148 19.21 -21.96 9.85
C LEU A 148 20.53 -21.48 10.45
N VAL A 149 21.08 -20.36 9.96
CA VAL A 149 22.29 -19.76 10.51
C VAL A 149 22.05 -19.33 11.94
N VAL A 150 20.95 -18.62 12.23
CA VAL A 150 20.60 -18.17 13.59
C VAL A 150 20.43 -19.37 14.53
N MET A 151 19.74 -20.43 14.12
CA MET A 151 19.59 -21.65 14.92
C MET A 151 20.93 -22.34 15.20
N ARG A 152 21.88 -22.26 14.26
CA ARG A 152 23.19 -22.88 14.40
C ARG A 152 24.15 -22.02 15.25
N THR A 153 24.05 -20.70 15.14
CA THR A 153 24.96 -19.75 15.81
C THR A 153 24.46 -19.29 17.15
N SER A 154 23.17 -19.44 17.47
CA SER A 154 22.68 -19.28 18.84
C SER A 154 23.32 -20.36 19.70
N PRO A 155 24.27 -20.04 20.58
CA PRO A 155 24.82 -21.03 21.47
C PRO A 155 23.65 -21.45 22.36
N LEU A 156 23.18 -22.69 22.20
CA LEU A 156 22.38 -23.36 23.21
C LEU A 156 23.18 -23.22 24.50
N ARG A 157 22.75 -22.25 25.31
CA ARG A 157 23.35 -21.89 26.58
C ARG A 157 23.21 -23.13 27.44
N ARG A 158 24.25 -23.97 27.43
CA ARG A 158 24.43 -25.11 28.33
C ARG A 158 24.43 -24.53 29.75
N ALA A 159 23.25 -24.34 30.32
CA ALA A 159 23.05 -24.07 31.72
C ALA A 159 22.44 -25.36 32.28
N GLY A 160 23.30 -26.19 32.87
CA GLY A 160 22.89 -27.47 33.44
C GLY A 160 24.04 -28.46 33.64
N ALA A 161 25.17 -28.02 34.18
CA ALA A 161 26.10 -28.82 34.97
C ALA A 161 26.66 -27.93 36.08
#